data_AF-A0A7Y3PBP4-F1
#
_entry.id   AF-A0A7Y3PBP4-F1
#
_cell.length_a   1.000
_cell.length_b   1.000
_cell.length_c   1.000
_cell.angle_alpha   90.00
_cell.angle_beta   90.00
_cell.angle_gamma   90.00
#
_symmetry.space_group_name_H-M   'P 1'
#
loop_
_entity.id
_entity.type
_entity.pdbx_description
1 polymer ?
#
loop_
_entity_poly.entity_id
_entity_poly.type
_entity_poly.pdbx_seq_one_letter_code
_entity_poly.pdbx_strand_id
1 'polypeptide(L)'
;MICQNCGRREATVLAQTVVHNQVKKAALCAECAAQLAPAHPFDALAAALEELVGRPRVHPGRCPECRTSFTEFRTTERFGCPRCYEHFLPQIKDLLPRVHAGAYQHRGKTPGRR
;
A
#
# COMPACT_ATOMS: atom_id res chain seq x y z
N MET A 1 15.05 37.25 10.50
CA MET A 1 13.56 37.31 10.46
C MET A 1 13.04 35.94 10.87
N ILE A 2 12.13 35.86 11.86
CA ILE A 2 11.61 34.58 12.36
C ILE A 2 10.54 34.01 11.40
N CYS A 3 10.45 32.69 11.33
CA CYS A 3 9.45 31.95 10.57
C CYS A 3 8.02 32.32 11.02
N GLN A 4 7.19 32.70 10.06
CA GLN A 4 5.80 33.12 10.29
C GLN A 4 4.84 31.96 10.63
N ASN A 5 5.27 30.71 10.45
CA ASN A 5 4.46 29.54 10.78
C ASN A 5 4.73 29.02 12.19
N CYS A 6 6.00 28.79 12.54
CA CYS A 6 6.36 28.19 13.83
C CYS A 6 6.82 29.18 14.90
N GLY A 7 7.22 30.40 14.53
CA GLY A 7 7.70 31.42 15.48
C GLY A 7 9.02 31.11 16.20
N ARG A 8 9.68 29.99 15.90
CA ARG A 8 10.85 29.48 16.66
C ARG A 8 12.18 29.56 15.93
N ARG A 9 12.15 29.46 14.60
CA ARG A 9 13.35 29.35 13.74
C ARG A 9 13.47 30.53 12.79
N GLU A 10 14.67 30.77 12.29
CA GLU A 10 14.89 31.77 11.25
C GLU A 10 14.22 31.36 9.93
N ALA A 11 13.63 32.34 9.26
CA ALA A 11 13.04 32.15 7.94
C ALA A 11 14.13 32.15 6.87
N THR A 12 14.20 31.07 6.10
CA THR A 12 15.16 30.86 5.02
C THR A 12 14.50 30.73 3.65
N VAL A 13 13.18 30.53 3.61
CA VAL A 13 12.41 30.30 2.39
C VAL A 13 11.28 31.33 2.29
N LEU A 14 11.12 31.95 1.12
CA LEU A 14 9.97 32.79 0.78
C LEU A 14 8.97 31.99 -0.04
N ALA A 15 7.87 31.56 0.57
CA ALA A 15 6.80 30.86 -0.10
C ALA A 15 5.76 31.84 -0.65
N GLN A 16 5.26 31.59 -1.85
CA GLN A 16 4.16 32.35 -2.46
C GLN A 16 3.05 31.37 -2.83
N THR A 17 1.86 31.58 -2.29
CA THR A 17 0.70 30.75 -2.61
C THR A 17 -0.38 31.60 -3.27
N VAL A 18 -0.98 31.07 -4.33
CA VAL A 18 -2.08 31.72 -5.05
C VAL A 18 -3.37 31.05 -4.63
N VAL A 19 -4.22 31.78 -3.91
CA VAL A 19 -5.54 31.28 -3.46
C VAL A 19 -6.59 32.28 -3.92
N HIS A 20 -7.58 31.84 -4.71
CA HIS A 20 -8.62 32.71 -5.29
C HIS A 20 -8.06 33.95 -6.00
N ASN A 21 -7.04 33.76 -6.84
CA ASN A 21 -6.35 34.82 -7.59
C ASN A 21 -5.64 35.89 -6.74
N GLN A 22 -5.46 35.63 -5.43
CA GLN A 22 -4.68 36.48 -4.54
C GLN A 22 -3.35 35.80 -4.19
N VAL A 23 -2.25 36.54 -4.34
CA VAL A 23 -0.91 36.07 -4.01
C VAL A 23 -0.61 36.39 -2.55
N LYS A 24 -0.51 35.37 -1.69
CA LYS A 24 -0.04 35.50 -0.32
C LYS A 24 1.43 35.10 -0.24
N LYS A 25 2.27 35.96 0.34
CA LYS A 25 3.70 35.72 0.53
C LYS A 25 3.95 35.41 2.01
N ALA A 26 4.69 34.34 2.30
CA ALA A 26 5.04 33.93 3.65
C ALA A 26 6.54 33.63 3.78
N ALA A 27 7.16 34.12 4.85
CA ALA A 27 8.55 33.83 5.19
C ALA A 27 8.64 32.65 6.17
N LEU A 28 9.20 31.54 5.73
CA LEU A 28 9.18 30.24 6.42
C LEU A 28 10.58 29.70 6.66
N CYS A 29 10.74 28.90 7.72
CA CYS A 29 11.94 28.08 7.90
C CYS A 29 11.91 26.86 6.96
N ALA A 30 13.07 26.25 6.71
CA ALA A 30 13.23 25.11 5.81
C ALA A 30 12.25 23.96 6.10
N GLU A 31 12.06 23.59 7.38
CA GLU A 31 11.14 22.52 7.78
C GLU A 31 9.67 22.85 7.49
N CYS A 32 9.24 24.07 7.80
CA CYS A 32 7.86 24.48 7.55
C CYS A 32 7.58 24.63 6.05
N ALA A 33 8.58 25.04 5.26
CA ALA A 33 8.45 25.10 3.82
C ALA A 33 8.30 23.71 3.19
N ALA A 34 9.04 22.70 3.68
CA ALA A 34 8.96 21.32 3.18
C ALA A 34 7.57 20.69 3.40
N GLN A 35 6.89 21.02 4.49
CA GLN A 35 5.53 20.54 4.77
C GLN A 35 4.44 21.23 3.92
N LEU A 36 4.74 22.43 3.41
CA LEU A 36 3.84 23.21 2.56
C LEU A 36 4.03 22.94 1.07
N ALA A 37 5.08 22.20 0.70
CA ALA A 37 5.31 21.83 -0.68
C ALA A 37 4.08 21.08 -1.20
N PRO A 38 3.41 21.57 -2.27
CA PRO A 38 2.39 20.77 -2.92
C PRO A 38 3.05 19.48 -3.34
N ALA A 39 2.41 18.36 -2.97
CA ALA A 39 2.79 17.00 -3.36
C ALA A 39 3.39 17.04 -4.77
N HIS A 40 4.65 16.62 -4.89
CA HIS A 40 5.28 16.57 -6.19
C HIS A 40 4.35 15.79 -7.14
N PRO A 41 4.30 16.09 -8.44
CA PRO A 41 3.51 15.29 -9.39
C PRO A 41 3.84 13.79 -9.28
N PHE A 42 5.07 13.49 -8.84
CA PHE A 42 5.55 12.16 -8.49
C PHE A 42 4.98 11.57 -7.20
N ASP A 43 4.57 12.35 -6.21
CA ASP A 43 3.96 11.84 -4.97
C ASP A 43 2.54 11.31 -5.25
N ALA A 44 1.78 12.01 -6.09
CA ALA A 44 0.48 11.52 -6.55
C ALA A 44 0.62 10.26 -7.42
N LEU A 45 1.64 10.22 -8.28
CA LEU A 45 1.98 9.03 -9.07
C LEU A 45 2.48 7.88 -8.19
N ALA A 46 3.25 8.16 -7.14
CA ALA A 46 3.75 7.18 -6.20
C ALA A 46 2.61 6.57 -5.38
N ALA A 47 1.69 7.39 -4.89
CA ALA A 47 0.49 6.91 -4.20
C ALA A 47 -0.40 6.05 -5.13
N ALA A 48 -0.57 6.46 -6.39
CA ALA A 48 -1.30 5.68 -7.39
C ALA A 48 -0.56 4.37 -7.76
N LEU A 49 0.77 4.40 -7.81
CA LEU A 49 1.61 3.23 -8.05
C LEU A 49 1.56 2.25 -6.86
N GLU A 50 1.50 2.72 -5.62
CA GLU A 50 1.31 1.82 -4.46
C GLU A 50 -0.03 1.05 -4.56
N GLU A 51 -1.06 1.69 -5.08
CA GLU A 51 -2.36 1.07 -5.31
C GLU A 51 -2.33 0.04 -6.47
N LEU A 52 -1.54 0.32 -7.52
CA LEU A 52 -1.39 -0.55 -8.70
C LEU A 52 -0.40 -1.71 -8.50
N VAL A 53 0.71 -1.46 -7.81
CA VAL A 53 1.79 -2.45 -7.55
C VAL A 53 1.44 -3.34 -6.35
N GLY A 54 0.51 -2.87 -5.51
CA GLY A 54 -0.01 -3.60 -4.37
C GLY A 54 0.98 -3.59 -3.20
N ARG A 55 0.42 -3.46 -1.99
CA ARG A 55 1.10 -3.56 -0.69
C ARG A 55 2.34 -4.44 -0.70
N PRO A 56 3.38 -4.10 0.08
CA PRO A 56 4.62 -4.88 0.16
C PRO A 56 4.28 -6.35 0.29
N ARG A 57 4.59 -7.12 -0.76
CA ARG A 57 4.26 -8.54 -0.79
C ARG A 57 5.16 -9.20 0.23
N VAL A 58 4.58 -9.56 1.37
CA VAL A 58 5.27 -10.41 2.35
C VAL A 58 5.55 -11.72 1.62
N HIS A 59 6.81 -11.93 1.24
CA HIS A 59 7.28 -13.16 0.65
C HIS A 59 7.15 -14.24 1.72
N PRO A 60 6.18 -15.16 1.62
CA PRO A 60 6.21 -16.32 2.48
C PRO A 60 7.44 -17.10 2.04
N GLY A 61 8.30 -17.45 2.99
CA GLY A 61 9.50 -18.22 2.70
C GLY A 61 9.19 -19.59 2.11
N ARG A 62 10.09 -20.54 2.31
CA ARG A 62 9.83 -21.93 1.96
C ARG A 62 8.92 -22.56 3.01
N CYS A 63 8.03 -23.45 2.56
CA CYS A 63 7.22 -24.26 3.48
C CYS A 63 8.12 -24.99 4.49
N PRO A 64 7.83 -24.93 5.80
CA PRO A 64 8.69 -25.54 6.81
C PRO A 64 8.76 -27.08 6.72
N GLU A 65 7.77 -27.73 6.10
CA GLU A 65 7.73 -29.20 5.97
C GLU A 65 8.34 -29.70 4.66
N CYS A 66 7.83 -29.25 3.51
CA CYS A 66 8.26 -29.77 2.20
C CYS A 66 9.25 -28.85 1.46
N ARG A 67 9.58 -27.69 2.02
CA ARG A 67 10.50 -26.67 1.44
C ARG A 67 10.10 -26.07 0.10
N THR A 68 8.88 -26.38 -0.39
CA THR A 68 8.31 -25.73 -1.57
C THR A 68 8.27 -24.23 -1.37
N SER A 69 8.74 -23.47 -2.35
CA SER A 69 8.66 -22.00 -2.33
C SER A 69 7.33 -21.51 -2.90
N PHE A 70 6.93 -20.29 -2.57
CA PHE A 70 5.72 -19.70 -3.15
C PHE A 70 5.84 -19.48 -4.67
N THR A 71 7.05 -19.25 -5.17
CA THR A 71 7.31 -19.17 -6.61
C THR A 71 7.04 -20.50 -7.30
N GLU A 72 7.53 -21.60 -6.75
CA GLU A 72 7.24 -22.95 -7.25
C GLU A 72 5.73 -23.23 -7.26
N PHE A 73 5.00 -22.85 -6.19
CA PHE A 73 3.53 -22.93 -6.17
C PHE A 73 2.90 -22.11 -7.30
N ARG A 74 3.33 -20.86 -7.53
CA ARG A 74 2.78 -20.02 -8.61
C ARG A 74 3.07 -20.53 -10.01
N THR A 75 4.20 -21.21 -10.21
CA THR A 75 4.56 -21.79 -11.51
C THR A 75 3.86 -23.13 -11.77
N THR A 76 3.68 -23.94 -10.73
CA THR A 76 3.11 -25.29 -10.86
C THR A 76 1.62 -25.37 -10.55
N GLU A 77 1.07 -24.31 -9.96
CA GLU A 77 -0.29 -24.22 -9.40
C GLU A 77 -0.61 -25.34 -8.39
N ARG A 78 0.42 -25.94 -7.79
CA ARG A 78 0.30 -27.10 -6.90
C ARG A 78 1.00 -26.84 -5.57
N PHE A 79 0.33 -27.22 -4.49
CA PHE A 79 0.94 -27.29 -3.17
C PHE A 79 1.81 -28.54 -3.02
N GLY A 80 2.91 -28.43 -2.26
CA GLY A 80 3.82 -29.55 -2.04
C GLY A 80 3.37 -30.50 -0.92
N CYS A 81 2.70 -29.99 0.11
CA CYS A 81 2.14 -30.76 1.22
C CYS A 81 0.94 -30.02 1.84
N PRO A 82 0.16 -30.64 2.75
CA PRO A 82 -0.98 -29.99 3.41
C PRO A 82 -0.60 -28.70 4.14
N ARG A 83 0.57 -28.63 4.79
CA ARG A 83 1.05 -27.45 5.51
C ARG A 83 1.31 -26.24 4.60
N CYS A 84 1.52 -26.45 3.30
CA CYS A 84 1.64 -25.35 2.35
C CYS A 84 0.38 -24.48 2.30
N TYR A 85 -0.80 -25.08 2.49
CA TYR A 85 -2.06 -24.33 2.46
C TYR A 85 -2.11 -23.29 3.58
N GLU A 86 -1.77 -23.69 4.80
CA GLU A 86 -1.73 -22.80 5.97
C GLU A 86 -0.60 -21.77 5.86
N HIS A 87 0.60 -22.22 5.44
CA HIS A 87 1.77 -21.36 5.36
C HIS A 87 1.63 -20.23 4.32
N PHE A 88 0.98 -20.52 3.19
CA PHE A 88 0.76 -19.56 2.10
C PHE A 88 -0.62 -18.90 2.14
N LEU A 89 -1.45 -19.21 3.14
CA LEU A 89 -2.81 -18.69 3.27
C LEU A 89 -2.89 -17.16 3.15
N PRO A 90 -2.01 -16.36 3.80
CA PRO A 90 -2.08 -14.90 3.71
C PRO A 90 -1.95 -14.37 2.28
N GLN A 91 -1.18 -15.05 1.42
CA GLN A 91 -0.92 -14.62 0.05
C GLN A 91 -1.99 -15.09 -0.93
N ILE A 92 -2.61 -16.25 -0.66
CA ILE A 92 -3.66 -16.81 -1.53
C ILE A 92 -5.07 -16.41 -1.09
N LYS A 93 -5.23 -15.82 0.11
CA LYS A 93 -6.53 -15.39 0.65
C LYS A 93 -7.30 -14.52 -0.34
N ASP A 94 -6.63 -13.56 -0.96
CA ASP A 94 -7.24 -12.63 -1.92
C ASP A 94 -7.40 -13.24 -3.32
N LEU A 95 -6.74 -14.38 -3.59
CA LEU A 95 -6.86 -15.14 -4.84
C LEU A 95 -8.04 -16.12 -4.81
N LEU A 96 -8.33 -16.73 -3.66
CA LEU A 96 -9.39 -17.72 -3.48
C LEU A 96 -10.75 -17.26 -4.06
N PRO A 97 -11.24 -16.03 -3.82
CA PRO A 97 -12.52 -15.58 -4.36
C PRO A 97 -12.51 -15.44 -5.88
N ARG A 98 -11.36 -15.11 -6.47
CA ARG A 98 -11.25 -14.95 -7.93
C ARG A 98 -11.43 -16.29 -8.64
N VAL A 99 -10.92 -17.36 -8.02
CA VAL A 99 -11.03 -18.73 -8.54
C VAL A 99 -12.37 -19.38 -8.18
N HIS A 100 -12.93 -19.05 -7.02
CA HIS A 100 -14.15 -19.67 -6.49
C HIS A 100 -15.39 -18.76 -6.59
N ALA A 101 -15.47 -17.89 -7.60
CA ALA A 101 -16.64 -17.04 -7.88
C ALA A 101 -17.16 -16.26 -6.65
N GLY A 102 -16.25 -15.67 -5.87
CA GLY A 102 -16.56 -14.89 -4.68
C GLY A 102 -16.70 -15.70 -3.40
N ALA A 103 -16.62 -17.04 -3.45
CA ALA A 103 -16.78 -17.89 -2.29
C ALA A 103 -15.44 -18.20 -1.59
N TYR A 104 -15.41 -18.04 -0.27
CA TYR A 104 -14.31 -18.52 0.58
C TYR A 104 -14.62 -19.86 1.24
N GLN A 105 -15.88 -20.29 1.20
CA GLN A 105 -16.37 -21.50 1.85
C GLN A 105 -17.42 -22.16 0.96
N HIS A 106 -17.34 -23.48 0.84
CA HIS A 106 -18.35 -24.27 0.16
C HIS A 106 -19.63 -24.31 1.00
N ARG A 107 -20.77 -23.89 0.43
CA ARG A 107 -22.08 -23.85 1.11
C ARG A 107 -23.02 -25.00 0.74
N GLY A 108 -22.49 -26.04 0.10
CA GLY A 108 -23.29 -27.16 -0.40
C GLY A 108 -23.89 -26.88 -1.79
N LYS A 109 -24.41 -27.94 -2.43
CA LYS A 109 -25.03 -27.88 -3.77
C LYS A 109 -26.36 -27.12 -3.77
N THR A 110 -27.04 -27.10 -2.63
CA THR A 110 -28.28 -26.35 -2.37
C THR A 110 -28.18 -25.83 -0.94
N PRO A 111 -28.41 -24.53 -0.66
CA PRO A 111 -28.51 -24.07 0.71
C PRO A 111 -29.65 -24.83 1.38
N GLY A 112 -29.37 -25.46 2.53
CA GLY A 112 -30.39 -26.18 3.29
C GLY A 112 -31.60 -25.28 3.51
N ARG A 113 -32.79 -25.73 3.07
CA ARG A 113 -34.04 -25.04 3.39
C ARG A 113 -34.12 -24.94 4.91
N ARG A 114 -34.17 -23.70 5.42
CA ARG A 114 -34.56 -23.44 6.80
C ARG A 114 -36.05 -23.67 6.97
#